data_AF-A0A9D1A2H3-F1
#
_entry.id   AF-A0A9D1A2H3-F1
#
_cell.length_a   1.000
_cell.length_b   1.000
_cell.length_c   1.000
_cell.angle_alpha   90.00
_cell.angle_beta   90.00
_cell.angle_gamma   90.00
#
_symmetry.space_group_name_H-M   'P 1'
#
loop_
_entity.id
_entity.type
_entity.pdbx_description
1 polymer ?
#
loop_
_entity_poly.entity_id
_entity_poly.type
_entity_poly.pdbx_seq_one_letter_code
_entity_poly.pdbx_strand_id
1 'polypeptide(L)' 'MSIQNRNSGDGTRVQVWKDRSKTSYVCGQMIGSNDRIYGILLDSGEYIDVPEHQLKKFNGER' A
#
# COMPACT_ATOMS: atom_id res chain seq x y z
N MET A 1 3.47 -30.85 -11.22
CA MET A 1 2.45 -30.07 -10.50
C MET A 1 2.95 -28.63 -10.44
N SER A 2 2.39 -27.75 -11.27
CA SER A 2 2.79 -26.35 -11.31
C SER A 2 2.19 -25.67 -10.08
N ILE A 3 3.04 -25.24 -9.14
CA ILE A 3 2.61 -24.35 -8.06
C ILE A 3 2.18 -23.06 -8.74
N GLN A 4 0.87 -22.89 -8.92
CA GLN A 4 0.30 -21.62 -9.29
C GLN A 4 0.51 -20.71 -8.09
N ASN A 5 1.62 -19.99 -8.07
CA ASN A 5 1.76 -18.80 -7.24
C ASN A 5 0.72 -17.83 -7.77
N ARG A 6 -0.49 -17.89 -7.19
CA ARG A 6 -1.57 -16.94 -7.42
C ARG A 6 -1.15 -15.63 -6.77
N ASN A 7 -0.10 -15.05 -7.32
CA ASN A 7 0.25 -13.65 -7.18
C ASN A 7 -0.86 -12.94 -7.93
N SER A 8 -1.98 -12.70 -7.24
CA SER A 8 -3.04 -11.83 -7.73
C SER A 8 -2.36 -10.48 -7.93
N GLY A 9 -1.88 -10.24 -9.16
CA GLY A 9 -1.14 -9.05 -9.59
C GLY A 9 -1.95 -7.77 -9.52
N ASP A 10 -3.02 -7.73 -8.74
CA ASP A 10 -3.74 -6.54 -8.31
C ASP A 10 -3.04 -5.91 -7.09
N GLY A 11 -1.70 -5.92 -7.10
CA GLY A 11 -0.86 -5.38 -6.03
C GLY A 11 -1.30 -3.97 -5.71
N THR A 12 -2.09 -3.85 -4.64
CA THR A 12 -2.99 -2.73 -4.44
C THR A 12 -2.16 -1.48 -4.24
N ARG A 13 -2.22 -0.59 -5.24
CA ARG A 13 -1.58 0.72 -5.19
C ARG A 13 -2.24 1.53 -4.09
N VAL A 14 -1.44 2.09 -3.21
CA VAL A 14 -1.90 2.96 -2.14
C VAL A 14 -1.14 4.27 -2.17
N GLN A 15 -1.82 5.32 -1.70
CA GLN A 15 -1.20 6.59 -1.35
C GLN A 15 -1.11 6.67 0.18
N VAL A 16 0.08 6.97 0.68
CA VAL A 16 0.40 7.12 2.10
C VAL A 16 0.65 8.58 2.38
N TRP A 17 -0.10 9.18 3.31
CA TRP A 17 0.15 10.56 3.73
C TRP A 17 1.40 10.63 4.63
N LYS A 18 2.36 11.50 4.27
CA LYS A 18 3.57 11.72 5.08
C LYS A 18 3.31 12.58 6.33
N ASP A 19 2.25 13.37 6.31
CA ASP A 19 1.92 14.34 7.34
C ASP A 19 0.45 14.26 7.75
N ARG A 20 0.13 14.63 9.00
CA ARG A 20 -1.26 14.69 9.49
C ARG A 20 -2.11 15.74 8.77
N SER A 21 -1.47 16.74 8.18
CA SER A 21 -2.15 17.77 7.38
C SER A 21 -2.59 17.25 6.01
N LYS A 22 -2.25 15.99 5.65
CA LYS A 22 -2.59 15.33 4.39
C LYS A 22 -2.22 16.18 3.18
N THR A 23 -1.08 16.86 3.28
CA THR A 23 -0.61 17.77 2.21
C THR A 23 0.34 17.07 1.24
N SER A 24 1.06 16.06 1.70
CA SER A 24 2.01 15.29 0.89
C SER A 24 1.75 13.80 1.01
N TYR A 25 1.74 13.10 -0.12
CA TYR A 25 1.61 11.64 -0.17
C TYR A 25 2.77 10.99 -0.93
N VAL A 26 3.03 9.72 -0.61
CA VAL A 26 3.90 8.83 -1.38
C VAL A 26 3.12 7.62 -1.87
N CYS A 27 3.54 7.07 -2.99
CA CYS A 27 2.90 5.92 -3.61
C CYS A 27 3.68 4.64 -3.29
N GLY A 28 2.94 3.53 -3.17
CA GLY A 28 3.53 2.23 -2.99
C GLY A 28 2.52 1.11 -3.21
N GLN A 29 2.98 -0.11 -2.96
CA GLN A 29 2.20 -1.33 -3.03
C GLN A 29 1.98 -1.89 -1.63
N MET A 30 0.73 -2.19 -1.29
CA MET A 30 0.42 -2.92 -0.07
C MET A 30 0.89 -4.37 -0.21
N ILE A 31 1.78 -4.80 0.68
CA ILE A 31 2.32 -6.16 0.69
C ILE A 31 1.81 -7.00 1.86
N GLY A 32 1.18 -6.37 2.86
CA GLY A 32 0.58 -7.08 3.99
C GLY A 32 -0.21 -6.16 4.92
N SER A 33 -0.99 -6.77 5.81
CA SER A 33 -1.74 -6.06 6.84
C SER A 33 -1.76 -6.88 8.13
N ASN A 34 -1.51 -6.24 9.27
CA ASN A 34 -1.63 -6.83 10.59
C ASN A 34 -2.22 -5.79 11.56
N ASP A 35 -3.31 -6.15 12.25
CA ASP A 35 -3.99 -5.31 13.25
C ASP A 35 -4.13 -3.81 12.86
N ARG A 36 -4.76 -3.54 11.70
CA ARG A 36 -4.97 -2.19 11.15
C ARG A 36 -3.70 -1.40 10.80
N ILE A 37 -2.54 -2.05 10.82
CA ILE A 37 -1.27 -1.57 10.29
C ILE A 37 -1.00 -2.29 8.98
N TYR A 38 -0.61 -1.56 7.95
CA TYR A 38 -0.35 -2.09 6.63
C TYR A 38 1.11 -1.89 6.25
N GLY A 39 1.74 -2.97 5.81
CA GLY A 39 3.08 -2.95 5.24
C GLY A 39 3.02 -2.48 3.79
N ILE A 40 3.68 -1.36 3.50
CA ILE A 40 3.73 -0.77 2.17
C ILE A 40 5.18 -0.79 1.66
N LEU A 41 5.38 -1.37 0.49
CA LEU A 41 6.61 -1.21 -0.29
C LEU A 41 6.46 0.05 -1.15
N LEU A 42 7.18 1.11 -0.80
CA LEU A 42 7.19 2.35 -1.56
C LEU A 42 7.81 2.15 -2.94
N ASP A 43 7.45 2.99 -3.90
CA ASP A 43 8.08 3.00 -5.23
C ASP A 43 9.59 3.32 -5.16
N SER A 44 10.08 3.90 -4.05
CA SER A 44 11.51 4.08 -3.76
C SER A 44 12.24 2.78 -3.42
N GLY A 45 11.52 1.69 -3.14
CA GLY A 45 12.04 0.43 -2.62
C GLY A 45 12.11 0.34 -1.09
N GLU A 46 11.69 1.38 -0.38
CA GLU A 46 11.62 1.39 1.08
C GLU A 46 10.37 0.67 1.59
N TYR A 47 10.50 -0.04 2.71
CA TYR A 47 9.37 -0.67 3.40
C TYR A 47 8.94 0.21 4.59
N ILE A 48 7.65 0.49 4.69
CA ILE A 48 7.07 1.26 5.79
C ILE A 48 5.81 0.59 6.34
N ASP A 49 5.61 0.71 7.65
CA ASP A 49 4.37 0.30 8.32
C ASP A 49 3.47 1.52 8.52
N VAL A 50 2.25 1.45 7.98
CA VAL A 50 1.32 2.58 7.92
C VAL A 50 -0.01 2.20 8.54
N PRO A 51 -0.53 2.96 9.52
CA PRO A 51 -1.84 2.70 10.07
C PRO A 51 -2.94 3.04 9.07
N GLU A 52 -4.07 2.31 9.13
CA GLU A 52 -5.20 2.42 8.19
C GLU A 52 -5.63 3.85 7.86
N HIS A 53 -5.68 4.73 8.86
CA HIS A 53 -6.17 6.10 8.72
C HIS A 53 -5.25 7.02 7.89
N GLN A 54 -4.01 6.60 7.62
CA GLN A 54 -3.05 7.31 6.77
C GLN A 54 -3.01 6.78 5.34
N LEU A 55 -3.75 5.71 5.06
CA LEU A 55 -3.85 5.14 3.74
C LEU A 55 -5.04 5.72 2.98
N LYS A 56 -4.79 6.04 1.73
CA LYS A 56 -5.84 6.24 0.73
C LYS A 56 -5.68 5.15 -0.32
N LYS A 57 -6.66 4.25 -0.38
CA LYS A 57 -6.72 3.25 -1.45
C LYS A 57 -6.85 3.99 -2.79
N PHE A 58 -6.02 3.60 -3.76
CA PHE A 58 -6.17 4.12 -5.11
C PHE A 58 -7.34 3.37 -5.77
N ASN A 59 -8.56 3.85 -5.55
CA ASN A 59 -9.70 3.43 -6.37
C ASN A 59 -9.52 4.10 -7.74
N GLY A 60 -9.06 3.33 -8.72
CA GLY A 60 -9.05 3.73 -10.13
C GLY A 60 -10.47 3.76 -10.70
N GLU A 61 -11.42 4.44 -10.04
CA GLU A 61 -12.73 4.72 -10.61
C GLU A 61 -12.55 5.88 -11.61
N ARG A 62 -12.60 5.50 -12.89
CA ARG A 62 -12.78 6.40 -14.03
C ARG A 62 -14.27 6.60 -14.28
#